data_AF-A0A1G3L350-F1
#
_entry.id   AF-A0A1G3L350-F1
#
_cell.length_a   1.000
_cell.length_b   1.000
_cell.length_c   1.000
_cell.angle_alpha   90.00
_cell.angle_beta   90.00
_cell.angle_gamma   90.00
#
_symmetry.space_group_name_H-M   'P 1'
#
loop_
_entity.id
_entity.type
_entity.pdbx_description
1 polymer ?
#
loop_
_entity_poly.entity_id
_entity_poly.type
_entity_poly.pdbx_seq_one_letter_code
_entity_poly.pdbx_strand_id
1 'polypeptide(L)'
;MKILYLVFLLLLFSCSNRSYYKKYGSGFDPDMEKNSINYQNIEKKFGKKNIITKKYKIGAVMKFFGNQYWQFLANGMMSKAKEYGLNIEIHAGASESDLEGQLIYMKEMVSNNFDAILVSPQTNSNLNIAVKKAREKNILIINVDDAVLDDADYFVGPNQYENGVRVAKYFIQKFSDGGNIAIIKGLPDVYAVNQRTNGFVDTLKGRKFTIVASEYCNWELQIALEKTNKILQEYPNIIGFYANNDIMALGVVESLKINNRLKDTIVIGTDGIEAAYYSIRNKEMTATIDSFPYITGMVAIEIAIRILEGQDIPRVVFSPQNLIAFENLDNPLEEYFKEKKNE
;
A
#
# COMPACT_ATOMS: atom_id res chain seq x y z
N MET A 1 42.15 -22.18 -53.86
CA MET A 1 41.16 -21.09 -53.60
C MET A 1 39.83 -21.75 -53.32
N LYS A 2 39.12 -21.62 -52.21
CA LYS A 2 39.23 -20.85 -50.96
C LYS A 2 38.50 -21.70 -49.90
N ILE A 3 39.10 -21.86 -48.72
CA ILE A 3 38.46 -22.44 -47.54
C ILE A 3 37.66 -21.31 -46.87
N LEU A 4 36.34 -21.46 -46.76
CA LEU A 4 35.47 -20.48 -46.13
C LEU A 4 35.27 -20.88 -44.66
N TYR A 5 35.97 -20.19 -43.75
CA TYR A 5 35.74 -20.28 -42.31
C TYR A 5 34.41 -19.60 -41.97
N LEU A 6 33.44 -20.37 -41.49
CA LEU A 6 32.22 -19.87 -40.88
C LEU A 6 32.52 -19.59 -39.40
N VAL A 7 32.77 -18.33 -39.06
CA VAL A 7 32.93 -17.89 -37.66
C VAL A 7 31.54 -17.78 -37.04
N PHE A 8 31.17 -18.78 -36.22
CA PHE A 8 30.05 -18.67 -35.30
C PHE A 8 30.44 -17.69 -34.18
N LEU A 9 30.00 -16.44 -34.29
CA LEU A 9 30.12 -15.46 -33.21
C LEU A 9 29.08 -15.82 -32.13
N LEU A 10 29.47 -16.67 -31.19
CA LEU A 10 28.75 -16.87 -29.93
C LEU A 10 28.84 -15.54 -29.14
N LEU A 11 27.80 -14.71 -29.26
CA LEU A 11 27.56 -13.62 -28.31
C LEU A 11 27.19 -14.25 -26.97
N LEU A 12 28.21 -14.61 -26.20
CA LEU A 12 28.10 -14.75 -24.75
C LEU A 12 27.73 -13.37 -24.22
N PHE A 13 26.43 -13.10 -24.07
CA PHE A 13 25.97 -12.12 -23.10
C PHE A 13 26.48 -12.61 -21.74
N SER A 14 27.58 -12.02 -21.29
CA SER A 14 27.94 -12.11 -19.89
C SER A 14 26.71 -11.67 -19.10
N CYS A 15 26.25 -12.51 -18.17
CA CYS A 15 25.39 -12.05 -17.09
C CYS A 15 26.22 -11.02 -16.32
N SER A 16 26.21 -9.77 -16.79
CA SER A 16 26.83 -8.65 -16.12
C SER A 16 26.16 -8.54 -14.75
N ASN A 17 26.98 -8.45 -13.70
CA ASN A 17 26.59 -8.02 -12.36
C ASN A 17 25.86 -6.67 -12.45
N ARG A 18 24.57 -6.70 -12.78
CA ARG A 18 23.74 -5.50 -12.83
C ARG A 18 23.39 -5.21 -11.38
N SER A 19 24.01 -4.16 -10.84
CA SER A 19 23.62 -3.66 -9.53
C SER A 19 22.19 -3.11 -9.64
N TYR A 20 21.28 -3.56 -8.78
CA TYR A 20 19.95 -2.94 -8.67
C TYR A 20 20.04 -1.53 -8.08
N TYR A 21 21.10 -1.26 -7.33
CA TYR A 21 21.35 0.00 -6.68
C TYR A 21 21.39 1.16 -7.69
N LYS A 22 20.42 2.07 -7.55
CA LYS A 22 20.51 3.43 -8.06
C LYS A 22 20.60 4.35 -6.83
N LYS A 23 21.55 5.29 -6.82
CA LYS A 23 21.67 6.28 -5.74
C LYS A 23 20.54 7.29 -5.89
N TYR A 24 19.53 7.16 -5.06
CA TYR A 24 18.49 8.17 -4.92
C TYR A 24 18.87 9.08 -3.74
N GLY A 25 18.62 10.39 -3.85
CA GLY A 25 18.84 11.31 -2.74
C GLY A 25 17.95 10.97 -1.53
N SER A 26 18.20 11.61 -0.39
CA SER A 26 17.29 11.53 0.77
C SER A 26 15.92 12.13 0.43
N GLY A 27 14.85 11.63 1.05
CA GLY A 27 13.49 12.13 0.87
C GLY A 27 12.78 11.50 -0.31
N PHE A 28 12.79 10.17 -0.39
CA PHE A 28 12.02 9.47 -1.40
C PHE A 28 10.52 9.59 -1.10
N ASP A 29 9.78 10.14 -2.05
CA ASP A 29 8.34 10.24 -2.01
C ASP A 29 7.77 9.46 -3.21
N PRO A 30 7.19 8.26 -2.99
CA PRO A 30 6.63 7.48 -4.08
C PRO A 30 5.42 8.16 -4.75
N ASP A 31 4.64 8.97 -4.03
CA ASP A 31 3.44 9.61 -4.57
C ASP A 31 3.80 10.76 -5.54
N MET A 32 5.02 11.30 -5.43
CA MET A 32 5.56 12.38 -6.26
C MET A 32 6.66 11.90 -7.26
N GLU A 33 6.97 10.60 -7.29
CA GLU A 33 8.02 10.05 -8.15
C GLU A 33 7.62 10.10 -9.63
N LYS A 34 8.43 10.78 -10.44
CA LYS A 34 8.21 10.92 -11.89
C LYS A 34 8.49 9.63 -12.64
N ASN A 35 9.44 8.83 -12.16
CA ASN A 35 9.71 7.51 -12.71
C ASN A 35 8.74 6.46 -12.12
N SER A 36 7.45 6.63 -12.42
CA SER A 36 6.37 5.79 -11.92
C SER A 36 5.50 5.23 -13.05
N ILE A 37 4.73 4.18 -12.75
CA ILE A 37 3.75 3.60 -13.66
C ILE A 37 2.59 2.96 -12.89
N ASN A 38 1.36 3.10 -13.41
CA ASN A 38 0.22 2.32 -12.91
C ASN A 38 0.32 0.86 -13.39
N TYR A 39 0.11 -0.10 -12.50
CA TYR A 39 0.24 -1.53 -12.79
C TYR A 39 -0.50 -1.98 -14.06
N GLN A 40 -1.70 -1.43 -14.31
CA GLN A 40 -2.51 -1.73 -15.50
C GLN A 40 -1.79 -1.47 -16.84
N ASN A 41 -0.76 -0.62 -16.84
CA ASN A 41 0.03 -0.28 -18.03
C ASN A 41 1.31 -1.11 -18.16
N ILE A 42 1.65 -1.96 -17.18
CA ILE A 42 2.87 -2.77 -17.18
C ILE A 42 2.90 -3.71 -18.38
N GLU A 43 1.87 -4.52 -18.59
CA GLU A 43 1.84 -5.46 -19.73
C GLU A 43 1.85 -4.74 -21.07
N LYS A 44 1.10 -3.63 -21.18
CA LYS A 44 1.06 -2.82 -22.41
C LYS A 44 2.44 -2.28 -22.78
N LYS A 45 3.23 -1.85 -21.79
CA LYS A 45 4.54 -1.23 -21.99
C LYS A 45 5.68 -2.25 -22.12
N PHE A 46 5.63 -3.35 -21.37
CA PHE A 46 6.75 -4.30 -21.23
C PHE A 46 6.45 -5.71 -21.74
N GLY A 47 5.24 -5.93 -22.27
CA GLY A 47 4.76 -7.24 -22.66
C GLY A 47 4.36 -8.11 -21.46
N LYS A 48 3.69 -9.22 -21.78
CA LYS A 48 3.35 -10.25 -20.80
C LYS A 48 4.60 -10.93 -20.27
N LYS A 49 4.66 -11.18 -18.96
CA LYS A 49 5.75 -11.92 -18.32
C LYS A 49 5.19 -13.23 -17.76
N ASN A 50 5.10 -14.23 -18.62
CA ASN A 50 4.53 -15.54 -18.29
C ASN A 50 5.59 -16.65 -18.16
N ILE A 51 6.85 -16.33 -18.45
CA ILE A 51 7.94 -17.29 -18.46
C ILE A 51 9.06 -16.74 -17.58
N ILE A 52 9.47 -17.54 -16.62
CA ILE A 52 10.65 -17.32 -15.79
C ILE A 52 11.76 -18.22 -16.31
N THR A 53 12.95 -17.68 -16.44
CA THR A 53 14.10 -18.38 -17.01
C THR A 53 14.98 -19.03 -15.95
N LYS A 54 14.80 -18.65 -14.68
CA LYS A 54 15.58 -19.12 -13.53
C LYS A 54 14.69 -19.41 -12.32
N LYS A 55 15.20 -20.19 -11.36
CA LYS A 55 14.59 -20.31 -10.03
C LYS A 55 15.15 -19.20 -9.14
N TYR A 56 14.27 -18.46 -8.48
CA TYR A 56 14.63 -17.38 -7.56
C TYR A 56 14.21 -17.73 -6.13
N LYS A 57 15.04 -17.37 -5.17
CA LYS A 57 14.74 -17.41 -3.74
C LYS A 57 14.20 -16.05 -3.32
N ILE A 58 12.88 -15.98 -3.12
CA ILE A 58 12.16 -14.74 -2.81
C ILE A 58 11.62 -14.84 -1.38
N GLY A 59 11.76 -13.75 -0.65
CA GLY A 59 11.26 -13.64 0.72
C GLY A 59 10.42 -12.38 0.89
N ALA A 60 9.53 -12.37 1.87
CA ALA A 60 8.80 -11.18 2.28
C ALA A 60 8.83 -10.99 3.80
N VAL A 61 9.01 -9.73 4.22
CA VAL A 61 8.97 -9.31 5.61
C VAL A 61 7.83 -8.31 5.78
N MET A 62 6.80 -8.72 6.53
CA MET A 62 5.53 -8.02 6.66
C MET A 62 5.31 -7.47 8.07
N LYS A 63 4.26 -6.66 8.28
CA LYS A 63 4.01 -6.04 9.58
C LYS A 63 3.49 -7.02 10.62
N PHE A 64 2.25 -7.51 10.46
CA PHE A 64 1.60 -8.35 11.44
C PHE A 64 0.40 -9.10 10.85
N PHE A 65 0.31 -10.42 11.06
CA PHE A 65 -0.80 -11.23 10.54
C PHE A 65 -2.08 -11.21 11.38
N GLY A 66 -2.13 -10.55 12.54
CA GLY A 66 -3.40 -10.33 13.23
C GLY A 66 -4.29 -9.29 12.54
N ASN A 67 -3.78 -8.57 11.55
CA ASN A 67 -4.54 -7.65 10.71
C ASN A 67 -4.82 -8.29 9.33
N GLN A 68 -6.10 -8.36 8.95
CA GLN A 68 -6.56 -9.03 7.72
C GLN A 68 -5.97 -8.43 6.45
N TYR A 69 -5.67 -7.12 6.43
CA TYR A 69 -5.03 -6.46 5.30
C TYR A 69 -3.72 -7.13 4.90
N TRP A 70 -2.84 -7.35 5.90
CA TRP A 70 -1.54 -7.99 5.69
C TRP A 70 -1.67 -9.47 5.33
N GLN A 71 -2.72 -10.15 5.80
CA GLN A 71 -3.00 -11.53 5.37
C GLN A 71 -3.37 -11.58 3.88
N PHE A 72 -4.25 -10.68 3.41
CA PHE A 72 -4.62 -10.63 1.99
C PHE A 72 -3.44 -10.31 1.10
N LEU A 73 -2.58 -9.38 1.52
CA LEU A 73 -1.36 -9.04 0.78
C LEU A 73 -0.40 -10.24 0.70
N ALA A 74 -0.16 -10.94 1.81
CA ALA A 74 0.64 -12.18 1.81
C ALA A 74 0.03 -13.27 0.90
N ASN A 75 -1.29 -13.44 0.94
CA ASN A 75 -1.99 -14.39 0.09
C ASN A 75 -1.84 -14.05 -1.40
N GLY A 76 -1.87 -12.76 -1.75
CA GLY A 76 -1.60 -12.27 -3.09
C GLY A 76 -0.18 -12.60 -3.56
N MET A 77 0.81 -12.38 -2.69
CA MET A 77 2.20 -12.74 -2.96
C MET A 77 2.35 -14.25 -3.19
N MET A 78 1.80 -15.08 -2.28
CA MET A 78 1.87 -16.54 -2.41
C MET A 78 1.19 -17.04 -3.68
N SER A 79 0.03 -16.48 -4.02
CA SER A 79 -0.72 -16.84 -5.22
C SER A 79 0.07 -16.56 -6.50
N LYS A 80 0.60 -15.32 -6.64
CA LYS A 80 1.42 -14.97 -7.81
C LYS A 80 2.73 -15.76 -7.87
N ALA A 81 3.39 -15.99 -6.74
CA ALA A 81 4.60 -16.81 -6.68
C ALA A 81 4.32 -18.25 -7.17
N LYS A 82 3.16 -18.82 -6.78
CA LYS A 82 2.72 -20.14 -7.22
C LYS A 82 2.41 -20.20 -8.73
N GLU A 83 1.78 -19.18 -9.30
CA GLU A 83 1.58 -19.07 -10.76
C GLU A 83 2.92 -19.13 -11.52
N TYR A 84 3.96 -18.62 -10.88
CA TYR A 84 5.34 -18.62 -11.35
C TYR A 84 6.13 -19.90 -11.00
N GLY A 85 5.52 -20.88 -10.33
CA GLY A 85 6.18 -22.11 -9.92
C GLY A 85 7.27 -21.91 -8.85
N LEU A 86 7.17 -20.82 -8.08
CA LEU A 86 8.08 -20.46 -7.01
C LEU A 86 7.41 -20.64 -5.65
N ASN A 87 8.24 -20.92 -4.63
CA ASN A 87 7.84 -20.80 -3.24
C ASN A 87 8.38 -19.47 -2.70
N ILE A 88 7.64 -18.84 -1.81
CA ILE A 88 8.04 -17.63 -1.11
C ILE A 88 8.10 -17.91 0.39
N GLU A 89 9.14 -17.41 1.06
CA GLU A 89 9.23 -17.39 2.51
C GLU A 89 8.68 -16.07 3.04
N ILE A 90 7.64 -16.11 3.87
CA ILE A 90 7.01 -14.90 4.39
C ILE A 90 7.04 -14.92 5.92
N HIS A 91 7.60 -13.86 6.51
CA HIS A 91 7.58 -13.62 7.95
C HIS A 91 6.88 -12.31 8.26
N ALA A 92 6.32 -12.19 9.46
CA ALA A 92 5.72 -10.97 9.96
C ALA A 92 6.13 -10.74 11.41
N GLY A 93 6.14 -9.49 11.86
CA GLY A 93 6.29 -9.17 13.27
C GLY A 93 5.15 -9.76 14.11
N ALA A 94 5.40 -9.93 15.41
CA ALA A 94 4.42 -10.46 16.35
C ALA A 94 3.27 -9.48 16.66
N SER A 95 3.44 -8.20 16.35
CA SER A 95 2.43 -7.13 16.43
C SER A 95 2.79 -5.99 15.47
N GLU A 96 1.88 -5.02 15.29
CA GLU A 96 2.12 -3.79 14.51
C GLU A 96 3.22 -2.88 15.09
N SER A 97 3.76 -3.21 16.27
CA SER A 97 4.83 -2.48 16.96
C SER A 97 6.11 -3.30 17.17
N ASP A 98 6.14 -4.55 16.70
CA ASP A 98 7.32 -5.44 16.79
C ASP A 98 8.41 -5.09 15.78
N LEU A 99 9.08 -3.95 16.00
CA LEU A 99 10.16 -3.47 15.14
C LEU A 99 11.37 -4.40 15.13
N GLU A 100 11.68 -5.00 16.28
CA GLU A 100 12.86 -5.84 16.46
C GLU A 100 12.68 -7.20 15.79
N GLY A 101 11.54 -7.87 16.00
CA GLY A 101 11.23 -9.13 15.32
C GLY A 101 11.23 -8.96 13.80
N GLN A 102 10.62 -7.88 13.29
CA GLN A 102 10.65 -7.57 11.86
C GLN A 102 12.09 -7.40 11.32
N LEU A 103 12.95 -6.71 12.08
CA LEU A 103 14.36 -6.52 11.71
C LEU A 103 15.16 -7.84 11.75
N ILE A 104 14.86 -8.75 12.67
CA ILE A 104 15.49 -10.08 12.75
C ILE A 104 15.21 -10.86 11.47
N TYR A 105 13.94 -10.99 11.06
CA TYR A 105 13.58 -11.70 9.83
C TYR A 105 14.27 -11.10 8.59
N MET A 106 14.32 -9.78 8.49
CA MET A 106 15.02 -9.11 7.39
C MET A 106 16.52 -9.45 7.38
N LYS A 107 17.18 -9.44 8.55
CA LYS A 107 18.61 -9.81 8.65
C LYS A 107 18.85 -11.28 8.29
N GLU A 108 17.94 -12.17 8.65
CA GLU A 108 18.02 -13.59 8.31
C GLU A 108 17.92 -13.81 6.80
N MET A 109 16.94 -13.19 6.12
CA MET A 109 16.83 -13.26 4.67
C MET A 109 18.06 -12.69 3.96
N VAL A 110 18.61 -11.57 4.44
CA VAL A 110 19.87 -10.99 3.92
C VAL A 110 21.05 -11.93 4.16
N SER A 111 21.13 -12.60 5.32
CA SER A 111 22.20 -13.54 5.63
C SER A 111 22.11 -14.79 4.75
N ASN A 112 20.90 -15.24 4.46
CA ASN A 112 20.57 -16.40 3.63
C ASN A 112 20.59 -16.13 2.12
N ASN A 113 21.13 -14.98 1.70
CA ASN A 113 21.38 -14.57 0.31
C ASN A 113 20.16 -14.79 -0.61
N PHE A 114 19.01 -14.28 -0.21
CA PHE A 114 17.83 -14.23 -1.07
C PHE A 114 18.10 -13.39 -2.33
N ASP A 115 17.43 -13.71 -3.44
CA ASP A 115 17.55 -12.93 -4.69
C ASP A 115 16.76 -11.61 -4.60
N ALA A 116 15.59 -11.68 -3.95
CA ALA A 116 14.76 -10.51 -3.68
C ALA A 116 14.08 -10.63 -2.30
N ILE A 117 13.92 -9.48 -1.65
CA ILE A 117 13.14 -9.35 -0.42
C ILE A 117 12.10 -8.24 -0.60
N LEU A 118 10.84 -8.61 -0.44
CA LEU A 118 9.71 -7.69 -0.44
C LEU A 118 9.44 -7.26 1.01
N VAL A 119 9.35 -5.96 1.28
CA VAL A 119 9.28 -5.45 2.66
C VAL A 119 8.11 -4.49 2.84
N SER A 120 7.26 -4.75 3.84
CA SER A 120 6.27 -3.81 4.35
C SER A 120 6.69 -3.39 5.76
N PRO A 121 7.53 -2.34 5.89
CA PRO A 121 8.16 -2.00 7.15
C PRO A 121 7.17 -1.35 8.11
N GLN A 122 7.33 -1.56 9.42
CA GLN A 122 6.44 -0.93 10.40
C GLN A 122 6.63 0.59 10.48
N THR A 123 7.84 1.09 10.24
CA THR A 123 8.14 2.53 10.17
C THR A 123 8.94 2.86 8.92
N ASN A 124 9.13 4.17 8.66
CA ASN A 124 9.94 4.63 7.53
C ASN A 124 11.46 4.41 7.72
N SER A 125 11.90 3.77 8.82
CA SER A 125 13.33 3.65 9.12
C SER A 125 13.78 2.38 9.82
N ASN A 126 12.87 1.57 10.38
CA ASN A 126 13.25 0.42 11.22
C ASN A 126 14.09 -0.63 10.48
N LEU A 127 13.95 -0.73 9.15
CA LEU A 127 14.68 -1.71 8.33
C LEU A 127 15.91 -1.13 7.59
N ASN A 128 16.21 0.17 7.70
CA ASN A 128 17.26 0.82 6.89
C ASN A 128 18.64 0.14 7.00
N ILE A 129 19.02 -0.30 8.20
CA ILE A 129 20.30 -1.01 8.42
C ILE A 129 20.35 -2.32 7.62
N ALA A 130 19.24 -3.08 7.59
CA ALA A 130 19.20 -4.34 6.88
C ALA A 130 19.08 -4.13 5.35
N VAL A 131 18.34 -3.11 4.90
CA VAL A 131 18.31 -2.70 3.49
C VAL A 131 19.71 -2.35 2.99
N LYS A 132 20.49 -1.57 3.75
CA LYS A 132 21.88 -1.26 3.38
C LYS A 132 22.73 -2.51 3.18
N LYS A 133 22.65 -3.48 4.11
CA LYS A 133 23.37 -4.76 4.00
C LYS A 133 22.88 -5.62 2.83
N ALA A 134 21.59 -5.59 2.52
CA ALA A 134 21.03 -6.29 1.37
C ALA A 134 21.61 -5.75 0.06
N ARG A 135 21.75 -4.43 -0.05
CA ARG A 135 22.34 -3.75 -1.21
C ARG A 135 23.82 -4.08 -1.39
N GLU A 136 24.59 -4.14 -0.31
CA GLU A 136 25.99 -4.60 -0.33
C GLU A 136 26.14 -6.03 -0.91
N LYS A 137 25.09 -6.85 -0.79
CA LYS A 137 25.00 -8.21 -1.34
C LYS A 137 24.27 -8.31 -2.68
N ASN A 138 23.87 -7.18 -3.27
CA ASN A 138 23.07 -7.10 -4.50
C ASN A 138 21.73 -7.86 -4.43
N ILE A 139 21.10 -7.90 -3.26
CA ILE A 139 19.75 -8.43 -3.07
C ILE A 139 18.75 -7.35 -3.46
N LEU A 140 17.78 -7.68 -4.32
CA LEU A 140 16.73 -6.75 -4.74
C LEU A 140 15.78 -6.43 -3.59
N ILE A 141 15.62 -5.16 -3.23
CA ILE A 141 14.64 -4.74 -2.23
C ILE A 141 13.45 -4.05 -2.88
N ILE A 142 12.26 -4.60 -2.66
CA ILE A 142 10.99 -3.96 -3.03
C ILE A 142 10.27 -3.53 -1.76
N ASN A 143 10.14 -2.22 -1.55
CA ASN A 143 9.24 -1.71 -0.53
C ASN A 143 7.80 -1.86 -1.01
N VAL A 144 6.94 -2.44 -0.16
CA VAL A 144 5.55 -2.71 -0.49
C VAL A 144 4.62 -1.98 0.47
N ASP A 145 3.65 -1.27 -0.09
CA ASP A 145 2.45 -0.73 0.55
C ASP A 145 2.52 0.69 1.17
N ASP A 146 2.77 0.85 2.48
CA ASP A 146 2.31 2.05 3.20
C ASP A 146 3.40 2.87 3.94
N ALA A 147 4.45 2.23 4.43
CA ALA A 147 5.63 2.88 4.98
C ALA A 147 6.77 2.85 3.95
N VAL A 148 7.58 3.91 3.94
CA VAL A 148 8.56 4.16 2.86
C VAL A 148 9.97 4.17 3.42
N LEU A 149 10.83 3.33 2.85
CA LEU A 149 12.26 3.28 3.08
C LEU A 149 12.94 3.98 1.89
N ASP A 150 13.64 5.07 2.18
CA ASP A 150 14.36 5.87 1.17
C ASP A 150 15.31 5.02 0.31
N ASP A 151 15.93 4.02 0.94
CA ASP A 151 16.98 3.18 0.35
C ASP A 151 16.47 1.91 -0.34
N ALA A 152 15.16 1.66 -0.39
CA ALA A 152 14.62 0.58 -1.21
C ALA A 152 14.83 0.85 -2.70
N ASP A 153 15.10 -0.21 -3.47
CA ASP A 153 15.41 -0.08 -4.90
C ASP A 153 14.15 0.28 -5.71
N TYR A 154 13.01 -0.30 -5.32
CA TYR A 154 11.69 -0.09 -5.92
C TYR A 154 10.61 0.03 -4.85
N PHE A 155 9.48 0.64 -5.25
CA PHE A 155 8.27 0.71 -4.45
C PHE A 155 7.07 0.16 -5.23
N VAL A 156 6.24 -0.64 -4.57
CA VAL A 156 4.97 -1.15 -5.09
C VAL A 156 3.89 -0.91 -4.06
N GLY A 157 2.84 -0.17 -4.41
CA GLY A 157 1.77 0.13 -3.46
C GLY A 157 0.78 1.15 -3.99
N PRO A 158 -0.28 1.46 -3.23
CA PRO A 158 -1.22 2.51 -3.62
C PRO A 158 -0.56 3.89 -3.51
N ASN A 159 -1.11 4.87 -4.23
CA ASN A 159 -0.81 6.28 -4.04
C ASN A 159 -1.56 6.79 -2.80
N GLN A 160 -0.82 7.06 -1.74
CA GLN A 160 -1.42 7.33 -0.42
C GLN A 160 -2.05 8.74 -0.36
N TYR A 161 -1.46 9.71 -1.05
CA TYR A 161 -2.04 11.06 -1.16
C TYR A 161 -3.38 11.02 -1.91
N GLU A 162 -3.45 10.32 -3.05
CA GLU A 162 -4.68 10.20 -3.82
C GLU A 162 -5.79 9.47 -3.05
N ASN A 163 -5.46 8.56 -2.13
CA ASN A 163 -6.46 7.98 -1.21
C ASN A 163 -7.17 9.07 -0.40
N GLY A 164 -6.42 10.02 0.18
CA GLY A 164 -6.97 11.17 0.88
C GLY A 164 -7.81 12.09 -0.02
N VAL A 165 -7.32 12.35 -1.24
CA VAL A 165 -8.03 13.15 -2.25
C VAL A 165 -9.39 12.54 -2.59
N ARG A 166 -9.45 11.21 -2.80
CA ARG A 166 -10.69 10.48 -3.11
C ARG A 166 -11.72 10.61 -2.00
N VAL A 167 -11.29 10.47 -0.75
CA VAL A 167 -12.18 10.68 0.40
C VAL A 167 -12.69 12.13 0.45
N ALA A 168 -11.82 13.12 0.28
CA ALA A 168 -12.22 14.53 0.28
C ALA A 168 -13.21 14.86 -0.84
N LYS A 169 -13.00 14.33 -2.05
CA LYS A 169 -13.94 14.47 -3.17
C LYS A 169 -15.30 13.88 -2.82
N TYR A 170 -15.36 12.74 -2.15
CA TYR A 170 -16.61 12.16 -1.69
C TYR A 170 -17.33 13.06 -0.67
N PHE A 171 -16.61 13.62 0.31
CA PHE A 171 -17.18 14.60 1.26
C PHE A 171 -17.76 15.82 0.53
N ILE A 172 -17.02 16.40 -0.42
CA ILE A 172 -17.46 17.56 -1.21
C ILE A 172 -18.74 17.23 -2.00
N GLN A 173 -18.81 16.05 -2.60
CA GLN A 173 -20.00 15.61 -3.34
C GLN A 173 -21.22 15.42 -2.44
N LYS A 174 -21.03 14.86 -1.24
CA LYS A 174 -22.12 14.57 -0.30
C LYS A 174 -22.60 15.82 0.45
N PHE A 175 -21.71 16.75 0.75
CA PHE A 175 -21.97 17.93 1.57
C PHE A 175 -21.44 19.19 0.88
N SER A 176 -22.15 19.66 -0.15
CA SER A 176 -21.75 20.86 -0.91
C SER A 176 -21.66 22.13 -0.06
N ASP A 177 -22.44 22.20 1.03
CA ASP A 177 -22.44 23.31 1.97
C ASP A 177 -21.34 23.22 3.04
N GLY A 178 -20.59 22.11 3.06
CA GLY A 178 -19.53 21.84 4.03
C GLY A 178 -20.05 21.43 5.40
N GLY A 179 -19.19 21.52 6.41
CA GLY A 179 -19.50 21.13 7.79
C GLY A 179 -18.28 20.71 8.61
N ASN A 180 -18.53 20.37 9.87
CA ASN A 180 -17.50 19.94 10.80
C ASN A 180 -17.17 18.47 10.58
N ILE A 181 -15.88 18.15 10.46
CA ILE A 181 -15.38 16.80 10.22
C ILE A 181 -14.19 16.51 11.13
N ALA A 182 -13.90 15.23 11.36
CA ALA A 182 -12.72 14.81 12.10
C ALA A 182 -11.88 13.79 11.33
N ILE A 183 -10.59 13.74 11.65
CA ILE A 183 -9.63 12.79 11.08
C ILE A 183 -9.14 11.86 12.19
N ILE A 184 -9.24 10.56 11.97
CA ILE A 184 -8.75 9.52 12.87
C ILE A 184 -7.49 8.92 12.23
N LYS A 185 -6.34 9.25 12.81
CA LYS A 185 -5.01 8.97 12.25
C LYS A 185 -4.40 7.71 12.82
N GLY A 186 -3.53 7.09 12.03
CA GLY A 186 -2.77 5.90 12.43
C GLY A 186 -1.62 6.21 13.39
N LEU A 187 -0.51 5.49 13.24
CA LEU A 187 0.73 5.80 13.96
C LEU A 187 1.39 7.09 13.43
N PRO A 188 1.90 7.97 14.31
CA PRO A 188 2.67 9.14 13.89
C PRO A 188 3.84 8.78 12.97
N ASP A 189 4.17 9.71 12.07
CA ASP A 189 5.32 9.66 11.16
C ASP A 189 5.30 8.55 10.10
N VAL A 190 4.34 7.61 10.12
CA VAL A 190 4.16 6.64 9.03
C VAL A 190 3.75 7.37 7.76
N TYR A 191 4.44 7.07 6.66
CA TYR A 191 4.26 7.77 5.38
C TYR A 191 2.80 7.83 4.94
N ALA A 192 2.09 6.69 4.93
CA ALA A 192 0.68 6.64 4.55
C ALA A 192 -0.24 7.51 5.43
N VAL A 193 0.00 7.60 6.74
CA VAL A 193 -0.80 8.47 7.63
C VAL A 193 -0.70 9.92 7.20
N ASN A 194 0.53 10.36 6.93
CA ASN A 194 0.80 11.73 6.51
C ASN A 194 0.18 12.01 5.15
N GLN A 195 0.40 11.14 4.15
CA GLN A 195 -0.09 11.39 2.80
C GLN A 195 -1.62 11.29 2.68
N ARG A 196 -2.24 10.28 3.29
CA ARG A 196 -3.70 10.15 3.36
C ARG A 196 -4.33 11.40 3.99
N THR A 197 -3.76 11.86 5.10
CA THR A 197 -4.23 13.06 5.80
C THR A 197 -4.01 14.32 4.94
N ASN A 198 -2.82 14.49 4.37
CA ASN A 198 -2.50 15.66 3.55
C ASN A 198 -3.39 15.74 2.31
N GLY A 199 -3.54 14.65 1.56
CA GLY A 199 -4.42 14.60 0.39
C GLY A 199 -5.87 14.96 0.72
N PHE A 200 -6.34 14.53 1.89
CA PHE A 200 -7.66 14.90 2.39
C PHE A 200 -7.73 16.40 2.74
N VAL A 201 -6.84 16.90 3.59
CA VAL A 201 -6.84 18.31 4.04
C VAL A 201 -6.63 19.28 2.88
N ASP A 202 -5.66 19.00 2.00
CA ASP A 202 -5.31 19.87 0.89
C ASP A 202 -6.46 19.99 -0.13
N THR A 203 -7.17 18.90 -0.40
CA THR A 203 -8.33 18.90 -1.30
C THR A 203 -9.51 19.69 -0.74
N LEU A 204 -9.63 19.78 0.58
CA LEU A 204 -10.67 20.56 1.26
C LEU A 204 -10.32 22.05 1.43
N LYS A 205 -9.08 22.47 1.14
CA LYS A 205 -8.68 23.90 1.24
C LYS A 205 -9.59 24.77 0.37
N GLY A 206 -10.06 25.88 0.95
CA GLY A 206 -10.98 26.81 0.29
C GLY A 206 -12.42 26.31 0.16
N ARG A 207 -12.76 25.15 0.74
CA ARG A 207 -14.13 24.64 0.86
C ARG A 207 -14.68 24.95 2.25
N LYS A 208 -16.00 24.79 2.42
CA LYS A 208 -16.72 25.09 3.67
C LYS A 208 -16.59 23.98 4.74
N PHE A 209 -15.51 23.20 4.71
CA PHE A 209 -15.27 22.14 5.69
C PHE A 209 -14.32 22.61 6.79
N THR A 210 -14.62 22.26 8.03
CA THR A 210 -13.76 22.55 9.19
C THR A 210 -13.33 21.24 9.81
N ILE A 211 -12.02 20.99 9.86
CA ILE A 211 -11.46 19.86 10.59
C ILE A 211 -11.42 20.24 12.06
N VAL A 212 -12.40 19.76 12.84
CA VAL A 212 -12.56 20.11 14.26
C VAL A 212 -11.72 19.24 15.18
N ALA A 213 -11.31 18.05 14.72
CA ALA A 213 -10.42 17.16 15.45
C ALA A 213 -9.52 16.35 14.49
N SER A 214 -8.29 16.06 14.92
CA SER A 214 -7.34 15.24 14.17
C SER A 214 -6.49 14.40 15.11
N GLU A 215 -6.93 13.18 15.37
CA GLU A 215 -6.49 12.39 16.52
C GLU A 215 -5.74 11.12 16.12
N TYR A 216 -4.54 10.93 16.66
CA TYR A 216 -3.80 9.66 16.50
C TYR A 216 -4.43 8.56 17.35
N CYS A 217 -4.82 7.47 16.69
CA CYS A 217 -5.41 6.28 17.29
C CYS A 217 -4.58 5.02 17.00
N ASN A 218 -3.41 5.17 16.37
CA ASN A 218 -2.36 4.13 16.31
C ASN A 218 -2.81 2.81 15.67
N TRP A 219 -3.78 2.88 14.73
CA TRP A 219 -4.40 1.71 14.09
C TRP A 219 -5.29 0.85 15.00
N GLU A 220 -5.56 1.32 16.22
CA GLU A 220 -6.28 0.58 17.25
C GLU A 220 -7.76 0.95 17.29
N LEU A 221 -8.63 -0.07 17.20
CA LEU A 221 -10.08 0.09 17.23
C LEU A 221 -10.56 0.76 18.53
N GLN A 222 -10.05 0.28 19.67
CA GLN A 222 -10.49 0.76 20.98
C GLN A 222 -10.12 2.23 21.22
N ILE A 223 -8.92 2.64 20.80
CA ILE A 223 -8.48 4.04 20.91
C ILE A 223 -9.34 4.94 20.01
N ALA A 224 -9.64 4.49 18.79
CA ALA A 224 -10.53 5.22 17.87
C ALA A 224 -11.94 5.40 18.46
N LEU A 225 -12.50 4.35 19.09
CA LEU A 225 -13.79 4.41 19.78
C LEU A 225 -13.78 5.46 20.90
N GLU A 226 -12.79 5.40 21.79
CA GLU A 226 -12.69 6.30 22.95
C GLU A 226 -12.51 7.77 22.53
N LYS A 227 -11.67 8.03 21.51
CA LYS A 227 -11.47 9.38 21.00
C LYS A 227 -12.69 9.90 20.24
N THR A 228 -13.37 9.05 19.48
CA THR A 228 -14.62 9.43 18.80
C THR A 228 -15.69 9.84 19.80
N ASN A 229 -15.85 9.11 20.92
CA ASN A 229 -16.79 9.50 21.98
C ASN A 229 -16.53 10.91 22.51
N LYS A 230 -15.26 11.27 22.73
CA LYS A 230 -14.88 12.63 23.18
C LYS A 230 -15.19 13.68 22.11
N ILE A 231 -14.86 13.40 20.85
CA ILE A 231 -15.14 14.29 19.71
C ILE A 231 -16.64 14.55 19.59
N LEU A 232 -17.48 13.52 19.74
CA LEU A 232 -18.94 13.66 19.64
C LEU A 232 -19.53 14.55 20.75
N GLN A 233 -18.93 14.55 21.95
CA GLN A 233 -19.35 15.41 23.06
C GLN A 233 -18.96 16.87 22.83
N GLU A 234 -17.75 17.12 22.31
CA GLU A 234 -17.24 18.46 22.05
C GLU A 234 -17.85 19.09 20.79
N TYR A 235 -18.11 18.27 19.77
CA TYR A 235 -18.60 18.69 18.46
C TYR A 235 -19.89 17.97 18.08
N PRO A 236 -21.04 18.28 18.73
CA PRO A 236 -22.30 17.59 18.48
C PRO A 236 -22.77 17.71 17.03
N ASN A 237 -22.39 18.78 16.32
CA ASN A 237 -22.76 19.03 14.92
C ASN A 237 -21.75 18.46 13.90
N ILE A 238 -20.85 17.55 14.31
CA ILE A 238 -19.96 16.87 13.38
C ILE A 238 -20.77 16.03 12.37
N ILE A 239 -20.39 16.10 11.10
CA ILE A 239 -21.10 15.45 9.99
C ILE A 239 -20.35 14.24 9.43
N GLY A 240 -19.07 14.06 9.78
CA GLY A 240 -18.34 12.88 9.33
C GLY A 240 -16.93 12.73 9.86
N PHE A 241 -16.42 11.51 9.67
CA PHE A 241 -15.09 11.09 10.06
C PHE A 241 -14.36 10.49 8.86
N TYR A 242 -13.10 10.88 8.67
CA TYR A 242 -12.16 10.13 7.85
C TYR A 242 -11.18 9.38 8.76
N ALA A 243 -11.19 8.05 8.73
CA ALA A 243 -10.20 7.23 9.40
C ALA A 243 -9.16 6.73 8.40
N ASN A 244 -7.88 6.90 8.73
CA ASN A 244 -6.79 6.48 7.87
C ASN A 244 -6.70 4.96 7.69
N ASN A 245 -7.44 4.15 8.45
CA ASN A 245 -7.68 2.74 8.13
C ASN A 245 -9.07 2.26 8.56
N ASP A 246 -9.43 1.04 8.14
CA ASP A 246 -10.74 0.44 8.39
C ASP A 246 -10.92 -0.03 9.84
N ILE A 247 -9.86 -0.50 10.50
CA ILE A 247 -9.94 -0.93 11.92
C ILE A 247 -10.36 0.25 12.81
N MET A 248 -9.76 1.41 12.60
CA MET A 248 -10.14 2.64 13.31
C MET A 248 -11.50 3.15 12.85
N ALA A 249 -11.85 3.04 11.56
CA ALA A 249 -13.18 3.41 11.05
C ALA A 249 -14.28 2.60 11.75
N LEU A 250 -14.06 1.30 11.98
CA LEU A 250 -14.99 0.44 12.72
C LEU A 250 -15.10 0.88 14.19
N GLY A 251 -14.01 1.34 14.82
CA GLY A 251 -14.07 1.97 16.15
C GLY A 251 -14.93 3.24 16.18
N VAL A 252 -14.86 4.06 15.13
CA VAL A 252 -15.75 5.23 14.95
C VAL A 252 -17.21 4.78 14.83
N VAL A 253 -17.48 3.76 13.99
CA VAL A 253 -18.83 3.20 13.79
C VAL A 253 -19.44 2.72 15.11
N GLU A 254 -18.68 1.99 15.92
CA GLU A 254 -19.15 1.51 17.23
C GLU A 254 -19.46 2.68 18.20
N SER A 255 -18.61 3.72 18.22
CA SER A 255 -18.90 4.94 18.99
C SER A 255 -20.18 5.63 18.49
N LEU A 256 -20.40 5.74 17.18
CA LEU A 256 -21.61 6.33 16.62
C LEU A 256 -22.87 5.50 16.96
N LYS A 257 -22.79 4.18 16.97
CA LYS A 257 -23.89 3.29 17.41
C LYS A 257 -24.27 3.56 18.86
N ILE A 258 -23.29 3.57 19.77
CA ILE A 258 -23.50 3.81 21.21
C ILE A 258 -24.18 5.16 21.45
N ASN A 259 -23.81 6.19 20.68
CA ASN A 259 -24.35 7.53 20.83
C ASN A 259 -25.59 7.81 19.96
N ASN A 260 -26.13 6.81 19.24
CA ASN A 260 -27.25 6.96 18.31
C ASN A 260 -27.02 8.01 17.19
N ARG A 261 -25.77 8.14 16.71
CA ARG A 261 -25.32 9.13 15.72
C ARG A 261 -25.04 8.56 14.32
N LEU A 262 -25.20 7.25 14.15
CA LEU A 262 -24.85 6.53 12.92
C LEU A 262 -25.59 7.06 11.67
N LYS A 263 -26.83 7.54 11.83
CA LYS A 263 -27.64 8.06 10.72
C LYS A 263 -27.26 9.48 10.28
N ASP A 264 -26.64 10.24 11.17
CA ASP A 264 -26.37 11.66 10.98
C ASP A 264 -24.92 11.95 10.57
N THR A 265 -24.08 10.91 10.53
CA THR A 265 -22.63 11.04 10.44
C THR A 265 -22.08 10.02 9.46
N ILE A 266 -21.33 10.47 8.45
CA ILE A 266 -20.65 9.55 7.55
C ILE A 266 -19.31 9.09 8.12
N VAL A 267 -18.92 7.85 7.82
CA VAL A 267 -17.61 7.30 8.20
C VAL A 267 -16.97 6.72 6.96
N ILE A 268 -15.76 7.20 6.64
CA ILE A 268 -14.96 6.67 5.54
C ILE A 268 -13.63 6.15 6.07
N GLY A 269 -13.30 4.92 5.71
CA GLY A 269 -12.05 4.26 6.07
C GLY A 269 -11.08 4.13 4.90
N THR A 270 -10.08 3.29 5.07
CA THR A 270 -9.10 2.90 4.05
C THR A 270 -8.63 1.50 4.41
N ASP A 271 -8.42 0.64 3.43
CA ASP A 271 -7.75 -0.68 3.44
C ASP A 271 -8.56 -1.63 2.55
N GLY A 272 -9.88 -1.69 2.73
CA GLY A 272 -10.76 -2.63 2.05
C GLY A 272 -10.88 -3.98 2.76
N ILE A 273 -10.84 -4.00 4.10
CA ILE A 273 -10.97 -5.26 4.84
C ILE A 273 -12.42 -5.77 4.84
N GLU A 274 -12.60 -7.07 5.02
CA GLU A 274 -13.91 -7.72 4.92
C GLU A 274 -14.93 -7.15 5.92
N ALA A 275 -14.47 -6.81 7.13
CA ALA A 275 -15.31 -6.18 8.15
C ALA A 275 -15.84 -4.80 7.73
N ALA A 276 -15.06 -4.00 6.99
CA ALA A 276 -15.53 -2.74 6.43
C ALA A 276 -16.56 -2.97 5.33
N TYR A 277 -16.33 -3.94 4.44
CA TYR A 277 -17.31 -4.34 3.43
C TYR A 277 -18.65 -4.78 4.06
N TYR A 278 -18.63 -5.56 5.14
CA TYR A 278 -19.85 -5.91 5.88
C TYR A 278 -20.52 -4.69 6.51
N SER A 279 -19.75 -3.81 7.13
CA SER A 279 -20.29 -2.59 7.76
C SER A 279 -20.93 -1.66 6.73
N ILE A 280 -20.34 -1.51 5.53
CA ILE A 280 -20.91 -0.75 4.42
C ILE A 280 -22.19 -1.40 3.90
N ARG A 281 -22.20 -2.73 3.71
CA ARG A 281 -23.40 -3.48 3.29
C ARG A 281 -24.55 -3.30 4.28
N ASN A 282 -24.24 -3.24 5.57
CA ASN A 282 -25.20 -2.99 6.64
C ASN A 282 -25.57 -1.50 6.81
N LYS A 283 -25.03 -0.61 5.97
CA LYS A 283 -25.24 0.85 6.00
C LYS A 283 -24.81 1.50 7.31
N GLU A 284 -23.82 0.91 7.97
CA GLU A 284 -23.24 1.44 9.21
C GLU A 284 -22.02 2.31 8.90
N MET A 285 -21.12 1.82 8.05
CA MET A 285 -20.00 2.58 7.48
C MET A 285 -20.41 3.11 6.11
N THR A 286 -19.94 4.31 5.73
CA THR A 286 -20.36 4.93 4.47
C THR A 286 -19.55 4.41 3.29
N ALA A 287 -18.23 4.34 3.44
CA ALA A 287 -17.32 3.91 2.39
C ALA A 287 -15.96 3.48 2.96
N THR A 288 -15.13 2.84 2.15
CA THR A 288 -13.70 2.64 2.40
C THR A 288 -12.91 2.91 1.12
N ILE A 289 -11.67 3.34 1.24
CA ILE A 289 -10.72 3.24 0.12
C ILE A 289 -10.11 1.85 0.12
N ASP A 290 -10.53 0.98 -0.79
CA ASP A 290 -9.90 -0.33 -0.98
C ASP A 290 -8.60 -0.18 -1.76
N SER A 291 -7.49 -0.61 -1.17
CA SER A 291 -6.15 -0.62 -1.81
C SER A 291 -5.78 -1.99 -2.39
N PHE A 292 -6.79 -2.86 -2.50
CA PHE A 292 -6.76 -4.20 -3.05
C PHE A 292 -5.52 -5.00 -2.60
N PRO A 293 -5.32 -5.24 -1.30
CA PRO A 293 -4.08 -5.81 -0.75
C PRO A 293 -3.66 -7.10 -1.44
N TYR A 294 -4.62 -7.98 -1.77
CA TYR A 294 -4.34 -9.21 -2.52
C TYR A 294 -3.74 -8.92 -3.90
N ILE A 295 -4.28 -7.96 -4.65
CA ILE A 295 -3.72 -7.56 -5.94
C ILE A 295 -2.37 -6.88 -5.74
N THR A 296 -2.23 -5.98 -4.77
CA THR A 296 -0.95 -5.33 -4.43
C THR A 296 0.14 -6.37 -4.16
N GLY A 297 -0.16 -7.43 -3.41
CA GLY A 297 0.76 -8.55 -3.19
C GLY A 297 1.14 -9.30 -4.48
N MET A 298 0.17 -9.54 -5.37
CA MET A 298 0.44 -10.13 -6.69
C MET A 298 1.34 -9.23 -7.54
N VAL A 299 1.05 -7.92 -7.59
CA VAL A 299 1.86 -6.94 -8.33
C VAL A 299 3.29 -6.97 -7.81
N ALA A 300 3.49 -6.98 -6.50
CA ALA A 300 4.82 -6.91 -5.91
C ALA A 300 5.71 -8.09 -6.35
N ILE A 301 5.15 -9.31 -6.41
CA ILE A 301 5.86 -10.49 -6.92
C ILE A 301 6.12 -10.40 -8.42
N GLU A 302 5.13 -9.99 -9.21
CA GLU A 302 5.33 -9.83 -10.64
C GLU A 302 6.46 -8.83 -10.95
N ILE A 303 6.49 -7.70 -10.25
CA ILE A 303 7.53 -6.68 -10.41
C ILE A 303 8.90 -7.22 -9.99
N ALA A 304 8.99 -7.96 -8.87
CA ALA A 304 10.23 -8.65 -8.48
C ALA A 304 10.76 -9.55 -9.60
N ILE A 305 9.91 -10.40 -10.15
CA ILE A 305 10.28 -11.33 -11.23
C ILE A 305 10.72 -10.58 -12.48
N ARG A 306 9.99 -9.54 -12.89
CA ARG A 306 10.35 -8.73 -14.07
C ARG A 306 11.74 -8.13 -13.93
N ILE A 307 12.07 -7.59 -12.76
CA ILE A 307 13.38 -6.98 -12.47
C ILE A 307 14.48 -8.04 -12.42
N LEU A 308 14.26 -9.15 -11.71
CA LEU A 308 15.20 -10.28 -11.62
C LEU A 308 15.51 -10.90 -12.99
N GLU A 309 14.55 -10.82 -13.92
CA GLU A 309 14.66 -11.27 -15.31
C GLU A 309 15.21 -10.19 -16.25
N GLY A 310 15.66 -9.05 -15.70
CA GLY A 310 16.41 -8.02 -16.41
C GLY A 310 15.57 -6.92 -17.05
N GLN A 311 14.25 -6.88 -16.84
CA GLN A 311 13.43 -5.77 -17.32
C GLN A 311 13.74 -4.49 -16.51
N ASP A 312 13.92 -3.37 -17.21
CA ASP A 312 14.06 -2.05 -16.58
C ASP A 312 12.67 -1.43 -16.38
N ILE A 313 12.16 -1.57 -15.16
CA ILE A 313 10.83 -1.10 -14.75
C ILE A 313 10.98 0.26 -14.03
N PRO A 314 9.97 1.16 -14.09
CA PRO A 314 9.97 2.37 -13.28
C PRO A 314 10.14 2.09 -11.79
N ARG A 315 10.72 3.04 -11.05
CA ARG A 315 11.03 2.88 -9.62
C ARG A 315 9.77 2.62 -8.79
N VAL A 316 8.70 3.31 -9.12
CA VAL A 316 7.40 3.21 -8.45
C VAL A 316 6.40 2.52 -9.36
N VAL A 317 5.74 1.49 -8.84
CA VAL A 317 4.60 0.86 -9.50
C VAL A 317 3.38 1.04 -8.61
N PHE A 318 2.43 1.85 -9.06
CA PHE A 318 1.18 2.05 -8.33
C PHE A 318 0.26 0.85 -8.53
N SER A 319 -0.15 0.23 -7.42
CA SER A 319 -1.21 -0.78 -7.42
C SER A 319 -2.59 -0.10 -7.50
N PRO A 320 -3.65 -0.85 -7.87
CA PRO A 320 -5.01 -0.30 -7.90
C PRO A 320 -5.46 0.19 -6.53
N GLN A 321 -6.31 1.22 -6.51
CA GLN A 321 -7.02 1.70 -5.32
C GLN A 321 -8.34 2.34 -5.73
N ASN A 322 -9.42 2.12 -4.98
CA ASN A 322 -10.72 2.70 -5.32
C ASN A 322 -11.55 3.04 -4.08
N LEU A 323 -12.44 4.03 -4.20
CA LEU A 323 -13.44 4.29 -3.16
C LEU A 323 -14.60 3.31 -3.34
N ILE A 324 -14.83 2.49 -2.31
CA ILE A 324 -15.89 1.50 -2.25
C ILE A 324 -16.97 2.00 -1.30
N ALA A 325 -18.16 2.23 -1.82
CA ALA A 325 -19.36 2.60 -1.11
C ALA A 325 -20.49 1.63 -1.47
N PHE A 326 -21.67 1.79 -0.87
CA PHE A 326 -22.79 0.86 -1.10
C PHE A 326 -23.11 0.67 -2.59
N GLU A 327 -22.93 1.70 -3.40
CA GLU A 327 -23.27 1.74 -4.82
C GLU A 327 -22.39 0.82 -5.70
N ASN A 328 -21.18 0.48 -5.25
CA ASN A 328 -20.19 -0.25 -6.05
C ASN A 328 -19.57 -1.48 -5.37
N LEU A 329 -20.16 -1.95 -4.26
CA LEU A 329 -19.70 -3.11 -3.50
C LEU A 329 -19.50 -4.38 -4.34
N ASP A 330 -20.31 -4.58 -5.38
CA ASP A 330 -20.31 -5.80 -6.17
C ASP A 330 -19.25 -5.81 -7.28
N ASN A 331 -18.75 -4.64 -7.72
CA ASN A 331 -17.81 -4.52 -8.84
C ASN A 331 -16.66 -3.52 -8.55
N PRO A 332 -15.94 -3.66 -7.42
CA PRO A 332 -15.03 -2.63 -6.91
C PRO A 332 -13.85 -2.32 -7.85
N LEU A 333 -13.34 -3.33 -8.57
CA LEU A 333 -12.22 -3.19 -9.51
C LEU A 333 -12.65 -2.70 -10.90
N GLU A 334 -13.87 -3.03 -11.33
CA GLU A 334 -14.36 -2.62 -12.65
C GLU A 334 -14.46 -1.09 -12.73
N GLU A 335 -14.91 -0.46 -11.65
CA GLU A 335 -15.02 0.99 -11.57
C GLU A 335 -13.67 1.69 -11.58
N TYR A 336 -12.68 1.16 -10.88
CA TYR A 336 -11.31 1.65 -10.93
C TYR A 336 -10.80 1.77 -12.37
N PHE A 337 -10.99 0.71 -13.17
CA PHE A 337 -10.56 0.70 -14.57
C PHE A 337 -11.42 1.60 -15.49
N LYS A 338 -12.65 1.94 -15.10
CA LYS A 338 -13.49 2.92 -15.83
C LYS A 338 -12.98 4.34 -15.62
N GLU A 339 -12.65 4.73 -14.38
CA GLU A 339 -12.11 6.06 -14.08
C GLU A 339 -10.87 6.37 -14.92
N LYS A 340 -9.93 5.41 -15.00
CA LYS A 340 -8.66 5.57 -15.73
C LYS A 340 -8.76 5.51 -17.26
N LYS A 341 -9.92 5.21 -17.83
CA LYS A 341 -10.15 5.36 -19.29
C LYS A 341 -10.52 6.79 -19.68
N ASN A 342 -10.95 7.61 -18.72
CA ASN A 342 -11.44 8.97 -18.93
C ASN A 342 -10.40 10.05 -18.57
N GLU A 343 -9.25 9.65 -18.06
CA GLU A 343 -8.03 10.47 -17.90
C GLU A 343 -7.09 10.23 -19.09
#